data_AF-A0A1F2QGP8-F1
#
_entry.id   AF-A0A1F2QGP8-F1
#
_cell.length_a   1.000
_cell.length_b   1.000
_cell.length_c   1.000
_cell.angle_alpha   90.00
_cell.angle_beta   90.00
_cell.angle_gamma   90.00
#
_symmetry.space_group_name_H-M   'P 1'
#
loop_
_entity.id
_entity.type
_entity.pdbx_description
1 polymer ?
#
loop_
_entity_poly.entity_id
_entity_poly.type
_entity_poly.pdbx_seq_one_letter_code
_entity_poly.pdbx_strand_id
1 'polypeptide(L)'
;MQCSHCHTEISVTPHVFALGEDQDGTWQVSSARCPVCHRLLVNLCTKDGCTYPAWPATLSRPRLSEDVPDEYAGEYLAACQIIAFSPEASAAISRRLLHRVLATHASAGSGGLFQQIDKAARSPELPAYLKDALRSLSQMAKLGPDSEKSKRPEVLAPVEPGEAEWLLDVLQPLFELYFVQPAQLQRRHSELEERIGFVTEPAGQASGERAAAEPGGPPE
;
A
#
# COMPACT_ATOMS: atom_id res chain seq x y z
N MET A 1 7.32 -22.43 -7.26
CA MET A 1 7.00 -21.69 -6.01
C MET A 1 7.07 -20.20 -6.29
N GLN A 2 6.34 -19.36 -5.55
CA GLN A 2 6.45 -17.91 -5.70
C GLN A 2 7.60 -17.38 -4.82
N CYS A 3 8.46 -16.52 -5.35
CA CYS A 3 9.50 -15.87 -4.56
C CYS A 3 8.87 -14.85 -3.60
N SER A 4 9.06 -15.00 -2.29
CA SER A 4 8.52 -14.05 -1.30
C SER A 4 9.18 -12.67 -1.31
N HIS A 5 10.29 -12.46 -2.04
CA HIS A 5 10.91 -11.13 -2.18
C HIS A 5 10.40 -10.33 -3.36
N CYS A 6 10.22 -10.99 -4.52
CA CYS A 6 9.93 -10.33 -5.78
C CYS A 6 8.63 -10.81 -6.42
N HIS A 7 7.94 -11.76 -5.79
CA HIS A 7 6.65 -12.33 -6.20
C HIS A 7 6.63 -12.97 -7.58
N THR A 8 7.80 -13.12 -8.22
CA THR A 8 7.95 -13.87 -9.46
C THR A 8 7.75 -15.36 -9.19
N GLU A 9 7.00 -16.02 -10.06
CA GLU A 9 6.95 -17.47 -10.10
C GLU A 9 8.33 -18.01 -10.51
N ILE A 10 8.89 -18.88 -9.66
CA ILE A 10 10.20 -19.47 -9.87
C ILE A 10 10.11 -20.99 -9.80
N SER A 11 10.82 -21.65 -10.70
CA SER A 11 11.03 -23.09 -10.68
C SER A 11 12.41 -23.37 -10.11
N VAL A 12 12.47 -23.57 -8.79
CA VAL A 12 13.70 -23.93 -8.06
C VAL A 12 13.40 -25.08 -7.11
N THR A 13 14.31 -26.05 -7.04
CA THR A 13 14.25 -27.13 -6.05
C THR A 13 14.95 -26.65 -4.78
N PRO A 14 14.25 -26.49 -3.65
CA PRO A 14 14.89 -26.11 -2.42
C PRO A 14 15.77 -27.24 -1.87
N HIS A 15 16.92 -26.87 -1.33
CA HIS A 15 17.76 -27.75 -0.53
C HIS A 15 17.14 -27.86 0.87
N VAL A 16 16.85 -29.08 1.31
CA VAL A 16 16.25 -29.37 2.61
C VAL A 16 17.30 -29.99 3.52
N PHE A 17 17.43 -29.45 4.73
CA PHE A 17 18.33 -29.93 5.77
C PHE A 17 17.53 -30.25 7.03
N ALA A 18 17.65 -31.47 7.56
CA ALA A 18 16.98 -31.85 8.80
C ALA A 18 17.72 -31.25 10.00
N LEU A 19 16.99 -30.54 10.88
CA LEU A 19 17.55 -30.00 12.12
C LEU A 19 17.51 -31.01 13.26
N GLY A 20 16.46 -31.83 13.34
CA GLY A 20 16.27 -32.82 14.39
C GLY A 20 14.80 -33.05 14.73
N GLU A 21 14.58 -33.81 15.80
CA GLU A 21 13.25 -34.07 16.36
C GLU A 21 13.26 -33.71 17.85
N ASP A 22 12.19 -33.10 18.33
CA ASP A 22 11.93 -32.84 19.74
C ASP A 22 10.47 -33.16 20.12
N GLN A 23 10.04 -32.74 21.31
CA GLN A 23 8.67 -32.92 21.80
C GLN A 23 7.60 -32.21 20.96
N ASP A 24 7.98 -31.19 20.20
CA ASP A 24 7.07 -30.35 19.40
C ASP A 24 7.05 -30.80 17.92
N GLY A 25 8.01 -31.62 17.49
CA GLY A 25 7.94 -32.37 16.23
C GLY A 25 9.29 -32.54 15.53
N THR A 26 9.23 -32.80 14.22
CA THR A 26 10.43 -32.85 13.36
C THR A 26 10.64 -31.51 12.70
N TRP A 27 11.86 -31.01 12.82
CA TRP A 27 12.28 -29.71 12.33
C TRP A 27 13.18 -29.86 11.12
N GLN A 28 12.89 -29.11 10.07
CA GLN A 28 13.69 -29.06 8.85
C GLN A 28 13.86 -27.61 8.40
N VAL A 29 14.98 -27.30 7.75
CA VAL A 29 15.20 -26.03 7.06
C VAL A 29 15.20 -26.28 5.57
N SER A 30 14.32 -25.60 4.86
CA SER A 30 14.27 -25.54 3.41
C SER A 30 14.91 -24.24 2.94
N SER A 31 15.84 -24.30 1.99
CA SER A 31 16.49 -23.12 1.42
C SER A 31 16.63 -23.17 -0.10
N ALA A 32 16.46 -22.04 -0.76
CA ALA A 32 16.65 -21.89 -2.21
C ALA A 32 17.17 -20.47 -2.52
N ARG A 33 17.77 -20.24 -3.70
CA ARG A 33 18.10 -18.88 -4.14
C ARG A 33 17.18 -18.50 -5.30
N CYS A 34 16.52 -17.35 -5.20
CA CYS A 34 15.70 -16.85 -6.28
C CYS A 34 16.57 -16.52 -7.51
N PRO A 35 16.27 -17.03 -8.71
CA PRO A 35 17.05 -16.73 -9.90
C PRO A 35 16.86 -15.30 -10.42
N VAL A 36 15.80 -14.61 -9.99
CA VAL A 36 15.43 -13.26 -10.47
C VAL A 36 16.03 -12.18 -9.58
N CYS A 37 15.75 -12.21 -8.28
CA CYS A 37 16.25 -11.20 -7.35
C CYS A 37 17.52 -11.61 -6.60
N HIS A 38 18.03 -12.83 -6.85
CA HIS A 38 19.24 -13.41 -6.26
C HIS A 38 19.26 -13.50 -4.73
N ARG A 39 18.14 -13.26 -4.06
CA ARG A 39 18.01 -13.38 -2.61
C ARG A 39 17.80 -14.83 -2.20
N LEU A 40 18.32 -15.18 -1.03
CA LEU A 40 18.09 -16.47 -0.40
C LEU A 40 16.63 -16.56 0.06
N LEU A 41 16.04 -17.73 -0.06
CA LEU A 41 14.74 -18.18 0.44
C LEU A 41 15.03 -19.17 1.55
N VAL A 42 14.52 -18.95 2.76
CA VAL A 42 14.75 -19.84 3.90
C VAL A 42 13.43 -20.03 4.63
N ASN A 43 13.07 -21.28 4.88
CA ASN A 43 11.88 -21.65 5.64
C ASN A 43 12.24 -22.73 6.67
N LEU A 44 11.64 -22.64 7.85
CA LEU A 44 11.58 -23.68 8.86
C LEU A 44 10.30 -24.49 8.65
N CYS A 45 10.42 -25.78 8.40
CA CYS A 45 9.32 -26.69 8.12
C CYS A 45 9.12 -27.64 9.30
N THR A 46 7.86 -27.94 9.61
CA THR A 46 7.44 -28.90 10.64
C THR A 46 6.66 -30.07 10.02
N LYS A 47 6.53 -31.18 10.75
CA LYS A 47 5.79 -32.39 10.31
C LYS A 47 4.31 -32.13 10.01
N ASP A 48 3.70 -31.16 10.67
CA ASP A 48 2.28 -30.79 10.48
C ASP A 48 2.03 -30.00 9.18
N GLY A 49 3.07 -29.79 8.36
CA GLY A 49 2.99 -29.02 7.12
C GLY A 49 3.08 -27.50 7.32
N CYS A 50 3.20 -27.03 8.57
CA CYS A 50 3.45 -25.62 8.84
C CYS A 50 4.86 -25.24 8.38
N THR A 51 4.92 -24.23 7.51
CA THR A 51 6.15 -23.67 6.96
C THR A 51 6.29 -22.24 7.48
N TYR A 52 7.25 -22.02 8.37
CA TYR A 52 7.57 -20.71 8.92
C TYR A 52 8.71 -20.10 8.11
N PRO A 53 8.49 -19.00 7.41
CA PRO A 53 9.60 -18.32 6.77
C PRO A 53 10.66 -17.88 7.80
N ALA A 54 11.91 -18.30 7.61
CA ALA A 54 13.05 -17.82 8.39
C ALA A 54 13.63 -16.58 7.68
N TRP A 55 12.78 -15.56 7.53
CA TRP A 55 13.18 -14.25 7.04
C TRP A 55 13.68 -13.38 8.19
N PRO A 56 14.56 -12.39 7.95
CA PRO A 56 14.46 -11.16 8.73
C PRO A 56 13.00 -10.72 8.62
N ALA A 57 12.31 -10.46 9.74
CA ALA A 57 10.86 -10.20 9.78
C ALA A 57 10.34 -9.17 8.75
N THR A 58 11.25 -8.39 8.15
CA THR A 58 11.08 -7.27 7.24
C THR A 58 10.73 -7.58 5.77
N LEU A 59 10.65 -8.84 5.30
CA LEU A 59 10.60 -9.14 3.84
C LEU A 59 9.50 -10.11 3.37
N SER A 60 8.29 -10.04 3.93
CA SER A 60 7.14 -10.86 3.45
C SER A 60 6.58 -10.41 2.10
N ARG A 61 6.95 -9.20 1.63
CA ARG A 61 6.38 -8.52 0.45
C ARG A 61 7.45 -7.70 -0.28
N PRO A 62 7.24 -7.27 -1.56
CA PRO A 62 8.20 -6.47 -2.29
C PRO A 62 8.47 -5.15 -1.56
N ARG A 63 9.66 -4.59 -1.79
CA ARG A 63 9.95 -3.23 -1.32
C ARG A 63 9.03 -2.25 -2.04
N LEU A 64 8.48 -1.30 -1.27
CA LEU A 64 7.79 -0.15 -1.83
C LEU A 64 8.79 0.77 -2.55
N SER A 65 8.28 1.55 -3.51
CA SER A 65 9.05 2.65 -4.11
C SER A 65 9.40 3.69 -3.04
N GLU A 66 10.54 4.36 -3.21
CA GLU A 66 10.96 5.52 -2.41
C GLU A 66 10.01 6.72 -2.60
N ASP A 67 9.16 6.68 -3.64
CA ASP A 67 8.13 7.69 -3.89
C ASP A 67 6.93 7.60 -2.95
N VAL A 68 6.77 6.48 -2.23
CA VAL A 68 5.69 6.33 -1.26
C VAL A 68 6.09 7.06 0.02
N PRO A 69 5.27 8.01 0.53
CA PRO A 69 5.65 8.76 1.73
C PRO A 69 5.84 7.84 2.95
N ASP A 70 6.83 8.17 3.78
CA ASP A 70 7.27 7.37 4.93
C ASP A 70 6.13 7.02 5.90
N GLU A 71 5.15 7.92 6.06
CA GLU A 71 3.98 7.69 6.92
C GLU A 71 3.08 6.54 6.44
N TYR A 72 2.95 6.35 5.12
CA TYR A 72 2.20 5.22 4.55
C TYR A 72 3.08 3.98 4.46
N ALA A 73 4.34 4.15 4.08
CA ALA A 73 5.30 3.06 3.95
C ALA A 73 5.57 2.37 5.30
N GLY A 74 5.75 3.14 6.37
CA GLY A 74 6.00 2.62 7.71
C GLY A 74 4.86 1.75 8.24
N GLU A 75 3.60 2.20 8.08
CA GLU A 75 2.43 1.42 8.47
C GLU A 75 2.23 0.18 7.60
N TYR A 76 2.43 0.29 6.29
CA TYR A 76 2.36 -0.86 5.38
C TYR A 76 3.40 -1.93 5.75
N LEU A 77 4.65 -1.51 6.00
CA LEU A 77 5.72 -2.41 6.39
C LEU A 77 5.44 -3.06 7.75
N ALA A 78 4.89 -2.32 8.72
CA ALA A 78 4.47 -2.88 10.00
C ALA A 78 3.40 -3.97 9.81
N ALA A 79 2.40 -3.73 8.96
CA ALA A 79 1.37 -4.71 8.63
C ALA A 79 1.94 -5.96 7.92
N CYS A 80 2.93 -5.79 7.05
CA CYS A 80 3.63 -6.89 6.38
C CYS A 80 4.45 -7.76 7.34
N GLN A 81 5.03 -7.15 8.37
CA GLN A 81 5.86 -7.84 9.36
C GLN A 81 5.00 -8.64 10.33
N ILE A 82 3.88 -8.08 10.78
CA ILE A 82 3.05 -8.69 11.82
C ILE A 82 2.13 -9.80 11.29
N ILE A 83 1.87 -9.86 9.98
CA ILE A 83 0.88 -10.80 9.40
C ILE A 83 1.15 -12.26 9.75
N ALA A 84 2.43 -12.67 9.82
CA ALA A 84 2.81 -14.04 10.18
C ALA A 84 2.53 -14.39 11.65
N PHE A 85 2.42 -13.38 12.53
CA PHE A 85 2.17 -13.55 13.96
C PHE A 85 0.71 -13.30 14.33
N SER A 86 0.08 -12.32 13.67
CA SER A 86 -1.32 -11.95 13.89
C SER A 86 -1.91 -11.36 12.61
N PRO A 87 -2.67 -12.17 11.84
CA PRO A 87 -3.47 -11.69 10.73
C PRO A 87 -4.46 -10.59 11.16
N GLU A 88 -5.00 -10.68 12.37
CA GLU A 88 -5.91 -9.66 12.94
C GLU A 88 -5.24 -8.30 13.11
N ALA A 89 -4.02 -8.27 13.64
CA ALA A 89 -3.25 -7.05 13.79
C ALA A 89 -2.85 -6.46 12.44
N SER A 90 -2.40 -7.30 11.51
CA SER A 90 -2.08 -6.88 10.14
C SER A 90 -3.30 -6.26 9.44
N ALA A 91 -4.46 -6.89 9.57
CA ALA A 91 -5.70 -6.37 9.00
C ALA A 91 -6.14 -5.06 9.67
N ALA A 92 -6.01 -4.90 10.99
CA ALA A 92 -6.36 -3.65 11.68
C ALA A 92 -5.48 -2.46 11.22
N ILE A 93 -4.16 -2.68 11.12
CA ILE A 93 -3.24 -1.67 10.58
C ILE A 93 -3.61 -1.36 9.13
N SER A 94 -3.84 -2.38 8.31
CA SER A 94 -4.13 -2.21 6.88
C SER A 94 -5.48 -1.53 6.62
N ARG A 95 -6.53 -1.83 7.41
CA ARG A 95 -7.83 -1.15 7.32
C ARG A 95 -7.71 0.33 7.67
N ARG A 96 -6.98 0.67 8.74
CA ARG A 96 -6.71 2.06 9.13
C ARG A 96 -5.93 2.80 8.05
N LEU A 97 -4.92 2.14 7.48
CA LEU A 97 -4.12 2.69 6.39
C LEU A 97 -4.97 2.95 5.14
N LEU A 98 -5.78 1.98 4.73
CA LEU A 98 -6.70 2.10 3.60
C LEU A 98 -7.71 3.23 3.81
N HIS A 99 -8.29 3.33 5.01
CA HIS A 99 -9.22 4.40 5.37
C HIS A 99 -8.58 5.79 5.16
N ARG A 100 -7.34 5.97 5.59
CA ARG A 100 -6.59 7.22 5.42
C ARG A 100 -6.26 7.49 3.96
N VAL A 101 -5.79 6.49 3.21
CA VAL A 101 -5.50 6.63 1.77
C VAL A 101 -6.75 7.05 0.98
N LEU A 102 -7.89 6.40 1.22
CA LEU A 102 -9.14 6.74 0.54
C LEU A 102 -9.68 8.12 0.94
N ALA A 103 -9.54 8.50 2.21
CA ALA A 103 -9.94 9.82 2.68
C ALA A 103 -9.16 10.94 1.98
N THR A 104 -7.83 10.80 1.89
CA THR A 104 -6.92 11.84 1.41
C THR A 104 -6.83 11.86 -0.12
N HIS A 105 -6.73 10.70 -0.78
CA HIS A 105 -6.37 10.62 -2.20
C HIS A 105 -7.52 10.21 -3.12
N ALA A 106 -8.55 9.53 -2.60
CA ALA A 106 -9.69 9.09 -3.41
C ALA A 106 -10.92 10.00 -3.27
N SER A 107 -10.77 11.16 -2.61
CA SER A 107 -11.86 12.10 -2.31
C SER A 107 -13.08 11.45 -1.63
N ALA A 108 -12.87 10.33 -0.91
CA ALA A 108 -13.96 9.58 -0.29
C ALA A 108 -14.50 10.27 0.99
N GLY A 109 -13.75 11.24 1.52
CA GLY A 109 -14.11 12.06 2.67
C GLY A 109 -14.15 11.29 3.99
N SER A 110 -14.84 11.85 4.98
CA SER A 110 -15.04 11.23 6.29
C SER A 110 -16.16 10.20 6.29
N GLY A 111 -16.04 9.17 7.14
CA GLY A 111 -17.04 8.11 7.32
C GLY A 111 -16.38 6.79 7.70
N GLY A 112 -17.20 5.73 7.79
CA GLY A 112 -16.67 4.37 7.96
C GLY A 112 -15.99 3.85 6.69
N LEU A 113 -15.09 2.88 6.83
CA LEU A 113 -14.34 2.30 5.72
C LEU A 113 -15.25 1.76 4.60
N PHE A 114 -16.38 1.14 4.96
CA PHE A 114 -17.36 0.68 3.97
C PHE A 114 -17.88 1.81 3.07
N GLN A 115 -18.22 2.96 3.67
CA GLN A 115 -18.75 4.11 2.93
C GLN A 115 -17.67 4.73 2.04
N GLN A 116 -16.42 4.76 2.51
CA GLN A 116 -15.31 5.26 1.71
C GLN A 116 -15.02 4.35 0.51
N ILE A 117 -15.03 3.03 0.72
CA ILE A 117 -14.89 2.04 -0.36
C ILE A 117 -16.01 2.23 -1.39
N ASP A 118 -17.26 2.34 -0.95
CA ASP A 118 -18.41 2.52 -1.84
C ASP A 118 -18.33 3.82 -2.66
N LYS A 119 -17.90 4.92 -2.04
CA LYS A 119 -17.65 6.19 -2.75
C LYS A 119 -16.50 6.09 -3.75
N ALA A 120 -15.35 5.55 -3.32
CA ALA A 120 -14.17 5.37 -4.18
C ALA A 120 -14.48 4.46 -5.37
N ALA A 121 -15.27 3.40 -5.16
CA ALA A 121 -15.69 2.49 -6.22
C ALA A 121 -16.62 3.13 -7.27
N ARG A 122 -17.25 4.27 -6.95
CA ARG A 122 -18.06 5.07 -7.90
C ARG A 122 -17.27 6.20 -8.56
N SER A 123 -16.11 6.58 -8.03
CA SER A 123 -15.30 7.67 -8.59
C SER A 123 -14.84 7.33 -10.02
N PRO A 124 -14.96 8.24 -10.99
CA PRO A 124 -14.44 8.02 -12.34
C PRO A 124 -12.90 7.93 -12.38
N GLU A 125 -12.21 8.50 -11.38
CA GLU A 125 -10.74 8.58 -11.31
C GLU A 125 -10.08 7.22 -11.03
N LEU A 126 -10.82 6.32 -10.37
CA LEU A 126 -10.28 5.01 -9.98
C LEU A 126 -10.43 4.00 -11.14
N PRO A 127 -9.35 3.32 -11.58
CA PRO A 127 -9.43 2.26 -12.57
C PRO A 127 -10.38 1.12 -12.19
N ALA A 128 -11.03 0.50 -13.19
CA ALA A 128 -12.01 -0.56 -13.00
C ALA A 128 -11.51 -1.71 -12.10
N TYR A 129 -10.27 -2.18 -12.34
CA TYR A 129 -9.69 -3.28 -11.57
C TYR A 129 -9.53 -2.95 -10.07
N LEU A 130 -9.25 -1.69 -9.71
CA LEU A 130 -9.16 -1.26 -8.30
C LEU A 130 -10.54 -1.12 -7.66
N LYS A 131 -11.53 -0.66 -8.43
CA LYS A 131 -12.93 -0.64 -7.97
C LYS A 131 -13.40 -2.04 -7.61
N ASP A 132 -13.11 -3.01 -8.46
CA ASP A 132 -13.49 -4.40 -8.22
C ASP A 132 -12.73 -4.98 -7.03
N ALA A 133 -11.43 -4.71 -6.92
CA ALA A 133 -10.63 -5.16 -5.78
C ALA A 133 -11.13 -4.62 -4.44
N LEU A 134 -11.51 -3.34 -4.38
CA LEU A 134 -12.12 -2.72 -3.20
C LEU A 134 -13.50 -3.31 -2.86
N ARG A 135 -14.34 -3.59 -3.86
CA ARG A 135 -15.64 -4.25 -3.64
C ARG A 135 -15.46 -5.68 -3.12
N SER A 136 -14.55 -6.45 -3.71
CA SER A 136 -14.22 -7.80 -3.24
C SER A 136 -13.67 -7.79 -1.82
N LEU A 137 -12.84 -6.80 -1.48
CA LEU A 137 -12.38 -6.59 -0.11
C LEU A 137 -13.55 -6.35 0.84
N SER A 138 -14.48 -5.46 0.48
CA SER A 138 -15.65 -5.17 1.31
C SER A 138 -16.50 -6.41 1.58
N GLN A 139 -16.69 -7.26 0.56
CA GLN A 139 -17.45 -8.50 0.69
C GLN A 139 -16.70 -9.52 1.55
N MET A 140 -15.42 -9.76 1.26
CA MET A 140 -14.57 -10.72 1.97
C MET A 140 -14.42 -10.37 3.44
N ALA A 141 -14.08 -9.13 3.76
CA ALA A 141 -13.88 -8.66 5.13
C ALA A 141 -15.19 -8.42 5.90
N LYS A 142 -16.35 -8.72 5.28
CA LYS A 142 -17.69 -8.47 5.81
C LYS A 142 -17.86 -7.03 6.31
N LEU A 143 -17.34 -6.08 5.52
CA LEU A 143 -17.51 -4.66 5.77
C LEU A 143 -18.93 -4.30 5.35
N GLY A 144 -19.73 -3.89 6.33
CA GLY A 144 -21.06 -3.31 6.14
C GLY A 144 -21.17 -1.95 6.83
N PRO A 145 -22.30 -1.25 6.66
CA PRO A 145 -22.54 0.05 7.29
C PRO A 145 -22.38 0.01 8.82
N ASP A 146 -22.83 -1.08 9.44
CA ASP A 146 -22.80 -1.25 10.89
C ASP A 146 -21.63 -2.08 11.43
N SER A 147 -20.78 -2.58 10.54
CA SER A 147 -19.62 -3.39 10.91
C SER A 147 -18.65 -2.58 11.78
N GLU A 148 -18.17 -3.17 12.88
CA GLU A 148 -17.19 -2.52 13.74
C GLU A 148 -15.88 -2.26 13.00
N LYS A 149 -15.44 -3.20 12.14
CA LYS A 149 -14.28 -3.04 11.23
C LYS A 149 -14.42 -1.84 10.30
N SER A 150 -15.66 -1.43 10.00
CA SER A 150 -15.94 -0.26 9.15
C SER A 150 -15.93 1.04 9.97
N LYS A 151 -16.59 1.05 11.13
CA LYS A 151 -16.70 2.23 12.00
C LYS A 151 -15.37 2.57 12.69
N ARG A 152 -14.58 1.55 13.02
CA ARG A 152 -13.30 1.63 13.73
C ARG A 152 -12.28 0.74 13.02
N PRO A 153 -11.70 1.19 11.90
CA PRO A 153 -10.75 0.39 11.10
C PRO A 153 -9.60 -0.22 11.91
N GLU A 154 -9.16 0.49 12.95
CA GLU A 154 -8.07 0.14 13.86
C GLU A 154 -8.42 -0.93 14.91
N VAL A 155 -9.68 -1.36 15.00
CA VAL A 155 -10.08 -2.39 15.96
C VAL A 155 -9.45 -3.74 15.61
N LEU A 156 -8.94 -4.44 16.63
CA LEU A 156 -8.57 -5.85 16.52
C LEU A 156 -9.86 -6.67 16.60
N ALA A 157 -10.28 -7.21 15.45
CA ALA A 157 -11.48 -8.01 15.31
C ALA A 157 -11.17 -9.28 14.51
N PRO A 158 -11.95 -10.36 14.72
CA PRO A 158 -11.77 -11.61 13.98
C PRO A 158 -11.73 -11.38 12.47
N VAL A 159 -10.71 -11.92 11.81
CA VAL A 159 -10.51 -11.77 10.36
C VAL A 159 -10.97 -12.99 9.61
N GLU A 160 -11.46 -12.77 8.39
CA GLU A 160 -11.77 -13.87 7.48
C GLU A 160 -10.48 -14.41 6.85
N PRO A 161 -10.43 -15.70 6.46
CA PRO A 161 -9.27 -16.25 5.78
C PRO A 161 -8.91 -15.45 4.53
N GLY A 162 -7.66 -14.99 4.43
CA GLY A 162 -7.17 -14.19 3.31
C GLY A 162 -7.46 -12.68 3.40
N GLU A 163 -8.19 -12.21 4.42
CA GLU A 163 -8.54 -10.78 4.57
C GLU A 163 -7.29 -9.89 4.70
N ALA A 164 -6.33 -10.31 5.54
CA ALA A 164 -5.13 -9.53 5.81
C ALA A 164 -4.23 -9.45 4.56
N GLU A 165 -4.08 -10.57 3.84
CA GLU A 165 -3.34 -10.65 2.60
C GLU A 165 -3.98 -9.77 1.53
N TRP A 166 -5.30 -9.85 1.38
CA TRP A 166 -6.02 -9.09 0.37
C TRP A 166 -5.99 -7.59 0.64
N LEU A 167 -6.06 -7.16 1.90
CA LEU A 167 -5.88 -5.75 2.27
C LEU A 167 -4.54 -5.19 1.79
N LEU A 168 -3.45 -5.95 1.99
CA LEU A 168 -2.12 -5.55 1.55
C LEU A 168 -1.98 -5.59 0.02
N ASP A 169 -2.63 -6.55 -0.65
CA ASP A 169 -2.69 -6.66 -2.11
C ASP A 169 -3.47 -5.51 -2.76
N VAL A 170 -4.45 -4.94 -2.06
CA VAL A 170 -5.20 -3.75 -2.51
C VAL A 170 -4.41 -2.46 -2.26
N LEU A 171 -3.71 -2.35 -1.13
CA LEU A 171 -2.93 -1.15 -0.79
C LEU A 171 -1.78 -0.89 -1.76
N GLN A 172 -1.08 -1.94 -2.20
CA GLN A 172 0.08 -1.79 -3.08
C GLN A 172 -0.23 -1.09 -4.42
N PRO A 173 -1.25 -1.49 -5.20
CA PRO A 173 -1.58 -0.80 -6.44
C PRO A 173 -2.24 0.57 -6.20
N LEU A 174 -2.84 0.83 -5.03
CA LEU A 174 -3.26 2.19 -4.66
C LEU A 174 -2.05 3.10 -4.46
N PHE A 175 -0.98 2.61 -3.83
CA PHE A 175 0.27 3.36 -3.72
C PHE A 175 0.91 3.62 -5.08
N GLU A 176 0.88 2.62 -5.96
CA GLU A 176 1.35 2.78 -7.33
C GLU A 176 0.59 3.89 -8.06
N LEU A 177 -0.73 3.91 -7.95
CA LEU A 177 -1.59 4.91 -8.59
C LEU A 177 -1.40 6.31 -8.04
N TYR A 178 -1.38 6.47 -6.71
CA TYR A 178 -1.43 7.79 -6.07
C TYR A 178 -0.07 8.42 -5.81
N PHE A 179 1.00 7.62 -5.72
CA PHE A 179 2.33 8.13 -5.37
C PHE A 179 3.35 7.86 -6.47
N VAL A 180 3.47 6.60 -6.90
CA VAL A 180 4.58 6.17 -7.77
C VAL A 180 4.42 6.66 -9.20
N GLN A 181 3.26 6.41 -9.83
CA GLN A 181 3.01 6.82 -11.22
C GLN A 181 3.11 8.34 -11.40
N PRO A 182 2.50 9.19 -10.54
CA PRO A 182 2.66 10.64 -10.64
C PRO A 182 4.12 11.10 -10.52
N ALA A 183 4.86 10.57 -9.55
CA ALA A 183 6.27 10.92 -9.35
C ALA A 183 7.15 10.50 -10.54
N GLN A 184 6.92 9.29 -11.09
CA GLN A 184 7.63 8.82 -12.28
C GLN A 184 7.32 9.69 -13.51
N LEU A 185 6.05 10.06 -13.71
CA LEU A 185 5.67 10.91 -14.83
C LEU A 185 6.30 12.30 -14.72
N GLN A 186 6.30 12.88 -13.52
CA GLN A 186 6.92 14.18 -13.26
C GLN A 186 8.43 14.15 -13.54
N ARG A 187 9.15 13.13 -13.06
CA ARG A 187 10.59 12.98 -13.35
C ARG A 187 10.86 12.89 -14.85
N ARG A 188 10.11 12.04 -15.56
CA ARG A 188 10.26 11.88 -17.02
C ARG A 188 9.95 13.18 -17.77
N HIS A 189 8.99 13.96 -17.28
CA HIS A 189 8.66 15.26 -17.86
C HIS A 189 9.82 16.25 -17.65
N SER A 190 10.34 16.38 -16.43
CA SER A 190 11.46 17.28 -16.12
C SER A 190 12.73 16.92 -16.90
N GLU A 191 13.07 15.63 -17.01
CA GLU A 191 14.19 15.16 -17.83
C GLU A 191 14.00 15.54 -19.32
N LEU A 192 12.77 15.48 -19.82
CA LEU A 192 12.45 15.85 -21.19
C LEU A 192 12.52 17.37 -21.40
N GLU A 193 12.02 18.17 -20.45
CA GLU A 193 12.12 19.63 -20.47
C GLU A 193 13.58 20.11 -20.48
N GLU A 194 14.44 19.50 -19.65
CA GLU A 194 15.88 19.77 -19.63
C GLU A 194 16.54 19.43 -20.97
N ARG A 195 16.17 18.30 -21.59
CA ARG A 195 16.72 17.87 -22.88
C ARG A 195 16.28 18.74 -24.05
N ILE A 196 15.06 19.27 -24.02
CA ILE A 196 14.48 20.07 -25.11
C ILE A 196 14.76 21.57 -24.90
N GLY A 197 15.23 21.98 -23.71
CA GLY A 197 15.60 23.36 -23.41
C GLY A 197 14.38 24.29 -23.37
N PHE A 198 13.28 23.84 -22.76
CA PHE A 198 12.14 24.71 -22.53
C PHE A 198 12.53 25.79 -21.51
N VAL A 199 12.97 26.95 -22.01
CA VAL A 199 12.98 28.19 -21.24
C VAL A 199 11.52 28.60 -21.09
N THR A 200 10.90 28.28 -19.97
CA THR A 200 9.67 28.94 -19.59
C THR A 200 10.02 30.40 -19.24
N GLU A 201 9.66 31.32 -20.13
CA GLU A 201 9.64 32.74 -19.79
C GLU A 201 8.79 32.92 -18.52
N PRO A 202 9.32 33.54 -17.46
CA PRO A 202 8.54 33.75 -16.25
C PRO A 202 7.41 34.74 -16.57
N ALA A 203 6.17 34.31 -16.35
CA ALA A 203 5.03 35.20 -16.36
C ALA A 203 5.15 36.22 -15.22
N GLY A 204 5.56 37.43 -15.57
CA GLY A 204 5.53 38.63 -14.73
C GLY A 204 6.04 39.80 -15.57
N GLN A 205 5.45 40.99 -15.63
CA GLN A 205 4.58 41.68 -14.70
C GLN A 205 3.75 42.69 -15.51
N ALA A 206 2.44 42.77 -15.29
CA ALA A 206 1.64 43.94 -15.64
C ALA A 206 1.31 44.72 -14.37
N SER A 207 2.32 45.34 -13.78
CA SER A 207 2.16 46.44 -12.84
C SER A 207 1.77 47.69 -13.63
N GLY A 208 0.46 47.94 -13.72
CA GLY A 208 -0.11 49.17 -14.24
C GLY A 208 -0.37 50.16 -13.11
N GLU A 209 0.66 50.91 -12.75
CA GLU A 209 0.60 52.05 -11.85
C GLU A 209 0.01 53.25 -12.60
N ARG A 210 -1.17 53.75 -12.21
CA ARG A 210 -1.56 55.16 -12.43
C ARG A 210 -2.33 55.71 -11.23
N ALA A 211 -1.83 56.86 -10.80
CA ALA A 211 -2.09 57.56 -9.57
C ALA A 211 -3.35 58.44 -9.59
N ALA A 212 -3.86 58.67 -8.37
CA ALA A 212 -4.41 59.91 -7.80
C ALA A 212 -5.47 60.73 -8.57
N ALA A 213 -6.63 60.90 -7.93
CA ALA A 213 -7.23 62.21 -7.63
C ALA A 213 -8.43 62.08 -6.67
N GLU A 214 -8.24 62.45 -5.40
CA GLU A 214 -9.33 63.05 -4.60
C GLU A 214 -9.60 64.47 -5.15
N PRO A 215 -10.82 65.02 -4.99
CA PRO A 215 -11.02 65.92 -3.85
C PRO A 215 -12.43 65.90 -3.24
N GLY A 216 -12.49 66.20 -1.93
CA GLY A 216 -13.40 67.22 -1.40
C GLY A 216 -14.76 66.81 -0.83
N GLY A 217 -14.80 66.60 0.49
CA GLY A 217 -15.62 67.33 1.48
C GLY A 217 -17.16 67.49 1.31
N PRO A 218 -17.97 67.24 2.38
CA PRO A 218 -19.44 67.41 2.42
C PRO A 218 -19.83 68.88 2.74
N PRO A 219 -21.08 69.37 2.56
CA PRO A 219 -22.26 68.96 3.37
C PRO A 219 -23.67 69.06 2.71
N GLU A 220 -24.62 68.25 3.20
CA GLU A 220 -25.96 68.65 3.71
C GLU A 220 -26.61 67.46 4.44
#